data_AF-A0A972TTZ7-F1
#
_entry.id   AF-A0A972TTZ7-F1
#
_cell.length_a   1.000
_cell.length_b   1.000
_cell.length_c   1.000
_cell.angle_alpha   90.00
_cell.angle_beta   90.00
_cell.angle_gamma   90.00
#
_symmetry.space_group_name_H-M   'P 1'
#
loop_
_entity.id
_entity.type
_entity.pdbx_description
1 polymer ?
#
loop_
_entity_poly.entity_id
_entity_poly.type
_entity_poly.pdbx_seq_one_letter_code
_entity_poly.pdbx_strand_id
1 'polypeptide(L)'
;MFSILTLFSLLVLISALFFHHYRRIRNLISKDSTDFKITNYFFWQANRISGLFKTSIKKNCQKLLHKVLYLRYPTAEKWSIILLSLSFVLLAASGFIYALFIAQSLYGYPLLLHVILGGVFSVCLSIVVALQAPFYSFHKEVEFSKDTFEGREVVKHVTVKQKILFWLFVISGLLLVLTALSLMLPVFSLTAQLVVIDIHRYSALSTLLSAIAFTYFAFIDDVK
;
A
#
# COMPACT_ATOMS: atom_id res chain seq x y z
N MET A 1 -8.66 -12.59 -18.15
CA MET A 1 -9.16 -12.90 -16.78
C MET A 1 -8.50 -12.01 -15.72
N PHE A 2 -7.17 -11.93 -15.66
CA PHE A 2 -6.45 -11.09 -14.68
C PHE A 2 -6.95 -9.64 -14.61
N SER A 3 -7.07 -8.93 -15.74
CA SER A 3 -7.49 -7.52 -15.75
C SER A 3 -8.88 -7.30 -15.14
N ILE A 4 -9.82 -8.23 -15.35
CA ILE A 4 -11.16 -8.18 -14.75
C ILE A 4 -11.06 -8.35 -13.23
N LEU A 5 -10.28 -9.34 -12.76
CA LEU A 5 -10.04 -9.56 -11.34
C LEU A 5 -9.35 -8.38 -10.67
N THR A 6 -8.37 -7.76 -11.34
CA THR A 6 -7.70 -6.54 -10.87
C THR A 6 -8.68 -5.39 -10.71
N LEU A 7 -9.47 -5.09 -11.74
CA LEU A 7 -10.45 -4.00 -11.70
C LEU A 7 -11.52 -4.23 -10.64
N PHE A 8 -12.05 -5.46 -10.57
CA PHE A 8 -13.03 -5.85 -9.57
C PHE A 8 -12.47 -5.72 -8.14
N SER A 9 -11.26 -6.24 -7.91
CA SER A 9 -10.63 -6.17 -6.58
C SER A 9 -10.35 -4.74 -6.14
N LEU A 10 -9.88 -3.88 -7.05
CA LEU A 10 -9.70 -2.46 -6.79
C LEU A 10 -11.02 -1.76 -6.48
N LEU A 11 -12.07 -2.02 -7.27
CA LEU A 11 -13.38 -1.44 -7.07
C LEU A 11 -13.98 -1.85 -5.72
N VAL A 12 -13.88 -3.14 -5.35
CA VAL A 12 -14.33 -3.67 -4.06
C VAL A 12 -13.57 -3.02 -2.91
N LEU A 13 -12.24 -2.95 -3.00
CA LEU A 13 -11.43 -2.33 -1.95
C LEU A 13 -11.78 -0.85 -1.78
N ILE A 14 -11.82 -0.08 -2.87
CA ILE A 14 -12.16 1.34 -2.83
C ILE A 14 -13.55 1.52 -2.20
N SER A 15 -14.54 0.75 -2.64
CA SER A 15 -15.91 0.82 -2.09
C SER A 15 -15.94 0.50 -0.59
N ALA A 16 -15.21 -0.52 -0.14
CA ALA A 16 -15.11 -0.89 1.27
C ALA A 16 -14.45 0.21 2.11
N LEU A 17 -13.39 0.86 1.60
CA LEU A 17 -12.73 1.96 2.28
C LEU A 17 -13.62 3.20 2.37
N PHE A 18 -14.32 3.57 1.30
CA PHE A 18 -15.30 4.66 1.30
C PHE A 18 -16.44 4.40 2.29
N PHE A 19 -16.95 3.18 2.34
CA PHE A 19 -17.98 2.78 3.29
C PHE A 19 -17.49 2.86 4.73
N HIS A 20 -16.27 2.38 5.01
CA HIS A 20 -15.64 2.51 6.32
C HIS A 20 -15.49 3.98 6.74
N HIS A 21 -15.04 4.84 5.82
CA HIS A 21 -14.87 6.27 6.09
C HIS A 21 -16.21 6.96 6.40
N TYR A 22 -17.24 6.66 5.61
CA TYR A 22 -18.60 7.16 5.83
C TYR A 22 -19.15 6.74 7.20
N ARG A 23 -19.05 5.45 7.52
CA ARG A 23 -19.51 4.91 8.81
C ARG A 23 -18.78 5.59 9.98
N ARG A 24 -17.48 5.83 9.85
CA ARG A 24 -16.70 6.55 10.86
C ARG A 24 -17.17 7.99 11.04
N ILE A 25 -17.33 8.76 9.96
CA ILE A 25 -17.79 10.15 10.04
C ILE A 25 -19.19 10.21 10.66
N ARG A 26 -20.08 9.32 10.26
CA ARG A 26 -21.42 9.24 10.82
C ARG A 26 -21.39 8.97 12.33
N ASN A 27 -20.59 8.01 12.78
CA ASN A 27 -20.46 7.71 14.21
C ASN A 27 -19.89 8.89 15.03
N LEU A 28 -19.09 9.76 14.41
CA LEU A 28 -18.57 10.96 15.08
C LEU A 28 -19.62 12.08 15.17
N ILE A 29 -20.45 12.22 14.14
CA ILE A 29 -21.45 13.31 14.04
C ILE A 29 -22.75 12.95 14.77
N SER A 30 -23.19 11.71 14.67
CA SER A 30 -24.45 11.25 15.24
C SER A 30 -24.19 10.10 16.19
N LYS A 31 -24.19 10.43 17.48
CA LYS A 31 -24.03 9.43 18.54
C LYS A 31 -25.28 8.54 18.71
N ASP A 32 -26.41 8.88 18.06
CA ASP A 32 -27.72 8.32 18.43
C ASP A 32 -28.69 7.99 17.28
N SER A 33 -28.40 8.29 16.00
CA SER A 33 -29.35 8.00 14.92
C SER A 33 -29.07 6.63 14.27
N THR A 34 -29.93 5.64 14.52
CA THR A 34 -29.87 4.27 13.94
C THR A 34 -30.32 4.17 12.49
N ASP A 35 -30.92 5.22 11.91
CA ASP A 35 -31.56 5.13 10.59
C ASP A 35 -30.54 5.20 9.43
N PHE A 36 -30.12 4.05 8.91
CA PHE A 36 -29.19 3.95 7.78
C PHE A 36 -29.95 4.04 6.45
N LYS A 37 -29.90 5.20 5.79
CA LYS A 37 -30.40 5.34 4.42
C LYS A 37 -29.25 5.24 3.42
N ILE A 38 -29.33 4.25 2.52
CA ILE A 38 -28.36 4.02 1.44
C ILE A 38 -28.22 5.23 0.51
N THR A 39 -29.30 6.00 0.32
CA THR A 39 -29.32 7.21 -0.50
C THR A 39 -28.35 8.29 0.02
N ASN A 40 -28.24 8.43 1.36
CA ASN A 40 -27.32 9.38 1.99
C ASN A 40 -25.86 8.98 1.77
N TYR A 41 -25.56 7.68 1.69
CA TYR A 41 -24.21 7.19 1.37
C TYR A 41 -23.79 7.56 -0.05
N PHE A 42 -24.64 7.30 -1.05
CA PHE A 42 -24.32 7.63 -2.45
C PHE A 42 -24.19 9.13 -2.67
N PHE A 43 -25.07 9.94 -2.07
CA PHE A 43 -24.96 11.39 -2.15
C PHE A 43 -23.67 11.92 -1.50
N TRP A 44 -23.31 11.39 -0.33
CA TRP A 44 -22.04 11.71 0.32
C TRP A 44 -20.83 11.30 -0.53
N GLN A 45 -20.87 10.10 -1.14
CA GLN A 45 -19.81 9.60 -2.00
C GLN A 45 -19.64 10.49 -3.24
N ALA A 46 -20.72 10.86 -3.91
CA ALA A 46 -20.69 11.77 -5.07
C ALA A 46 -20.14 13.16 -4.71
N ASN A 47 -20.54 13.72 -3.56
CA ASN A 47 -20.01 14.98 -3.07
C ASN A 47 -18.52 14.90 -2.73
N ARG A 48 -18.06 13.76 -2.20
CA ARG A 48 -16.64 13.59 -1.87
C ARG A 48 -15.77 13.43 -3.10
N ILE A 49 -16.24 12.64 -4.08
CA ILE A 49 -15.54 12.45 -5.36
C ILE A 49 -15.46 13.78 -6.11
N SER A 50 -16.57 14.52 -6.24
CA SER A 50 -16.56 15.85 -6.87
C SER A 50 -15.68 16.85 -6.13
N GLY A 51 -15.62 16.75 -4.79
CA GLY A 51 -14.69 17.52 -3.96
C GLY A 51 -13.22 17.23 -4.27
N LEU A 52 -12.85 15.96 -4.51
CA LEU A 52 -11.49 15.57 -4.89
C LEU A 52 -11.08 16.16 -6.24
N PHE A 53 -11.99 16.22 -7.21
CA PHE A 53 -11.74 16.88 -8.50
C PHE A 53 -11.66 18.41 -8.39
N LYS A 54 -12.39 19.03 -7.45
CA LYS A 54 -12.34 20.47 -7.20
C LYS A 54 -11.08 20.90 -6.44
N THR A 55 -10.58 20.08 -5.51
CA THR A 55 -9.33 20.36 -4.80
C THR A 55 -8.14 19.93 -5.65
N SER A 56 -7.23 20.86 -5.95
CA SER A 56 -6.00 20.54 -6.69
C SER A 56 -5.26 19.37 -6.02
N ILE A 57 -5.17 18.23 -6.71
CA ILE A 57 -4.43 17.02 -6.32
C ILE A 57 -3.02 17.38 -5.80
N LYS A 58 -2.44 18.44 -6.36
CA LYS A 58 -1.16 19.04 -5.93
C LYS A 58 -1.14 19.44 -4.45
N LYS A 59 -2.20 20.06 -3.93
CA LYS A 59 -2.27 20.50 -2.52
C LYS A 59 -2.37 19.31 -1.55
N ASN A 60 -3.10 18.26 -1.90
CA ASN A 60 -3.18 17.05 -1.08
C ASN A 60 -1.88 16.24 -1.12
N CYS A 61 -1.26 16.13 -2.29
CA CYS A 61 0.05 15.50 -2.44
C CYS A 61 1.12 16.24 -1.61
N GLN A 62 1.13 17.58 -1.64
CA GLN A 62 2.02 18.39 -0.81
C GLN A 62 1.79 18.16 0.69
N LYS A 63 0.54 18.10 1.16
CA LYS A 63 0.23 17.80 2.58
C LYS A 63 0.71 16.42 3.00
N LEU A 64 0.50 15.40 2.15
CA LEU A 64 1.00 14.04 2.39
C LEU A 64 2.53 14.02 2.45
N LEU A 65 3.18 14.64 1.46
CA LEU A 65 4.63 14.70 1.37
C LEU A 65 5.22 15.46 2.57
N HIS A 66 4.58 16.54 3.00
CA HIS A 66 4.95 17.27 4.22
C HIS A 66 4.79 16.41 5.47
N LYS A 67 3.68 15.65 5.62
CA LYS A 67 3.48 14.74 6.76
C LYS A 67 4.52 13.62 6.79
N VAL A 68 4.91 13.10 5.62
CA VAL A 68 5.98 12.09 5.47
C VAL A 68 7.36 12.69 5.78
N LEU A 69 7.63 13.93 5.33
CA LEU A 69 8.88 14.63 5.59
C LEU A 69 9.06 15.03 7.07
N TYR A 70 7.96 15.31 7.79
CA TYR A 70 8.01 15.73 9.19
C TYR A 70 7.95 14.57 10.20
N LEU A 71 7.75 13.33 9.75
CA LEU A 71 7.90 12.17 10.61
C LEU A 71 9.36 12.05 11.06
N ARG A 72 9.56 12.08 12.39
CA ARG A 72 10.86 12.09 13.08
C ARG A 72 11.48 10.68 13.10
N TYR A 73 11.69 10.12 11.92
CA TYR A 73 12.42 8.86 11.75
C TYR A 73 13.93 9.12 11.68
N PRO A 74 14.77 8.17 12.11
CA PRO A 74 16.19 8.15 11.78
C PRO A 74 16.38 8.32 10.26
N THR A 75 17.45 9.02 9.86
CA THR A 75 17.68 9.37 8.45
C THR A 75 17.63 8.16 7.53
N ALA A 76 18.25 7.05 7.90
CA ALA A 76 18.26 5.81 7.10
C ALA A 76 16.86 5.20 6.90
N GLU A 77 16.04 5.16 7.95
CA GLU A 77 14.67 4.61 7.88
C GLU A 77 13.77 5.47 6.99
N LYS A 78 13.85 6.79 7.16
CA LYS A 78 13.08 7.75 6.37
C LYS A 78 13.38 7.62 4.87
N TRP A 79 14.65 7.59 4.50
CA TRP A 79 15.05 7.44 3.09
C TRP A 79 14.64 6.08 2.53
N SER A 80 14.75 5.01 3.32
CA SER A 80 14.33 3.66 2.91
C SER A 80 12.84 3.59 2.62
N ILE A 81 11.99 4.20 3.45
CA ILE A 81 10.53 4.24 3.24
C ILE A 81 10.17 5.08 2.02
N ILE A 82 10.82 6.23 1.83
CA ILE A 82 10.59 7.10 0.66
C ILE A 82 10.98 6.37 -0.62
N LEU A 83 12.16 5.73 -0.64
CA LEU A 83 12.66 5.01 -1.80
C LEU A 83 11.83 3.75 -2.09
N LEU A 84 11.41 3.02 -1.05
CA LEU A 84 10.47 1.91 -1.18
C LEU A 84 9.14 2.37 -1.79
N SER A 85 8.58 3.47 -1.29
CA SER A 85 7.30 4.00 -1.77
C SER A 85 7.41 4.46 -3.23
N LEU A 86 8.50 5.17 -3.58
CA LEU A 86 8.72 5.67 -4.93
C LEU A 86 8.94 4.52 -5.93
N SER A 87 9.84 3.59 -5.61
CA SER A 87 10.10 2.41 -6.46
C SER A 87 8.82 1.58 -6.64
N PHE A 88 8.07 1.36 -5.56
CA PHE A 88 6.80 0.64 -5.60
C PHE A 88 5.75 1.31 -6.51
N VAL A 89 5.56 2.62 -6.41
CA VAL A 89 4.60 3.36 -7.26
C VAL A 89 4.99 3.24 -8.74
N LEU A 90 6.28 3.37 -9.06
CA LEU A 90 6.77 3.24 -10.43
C LEU A 90 6.67 1.80 -10.96
N LEU A 91 6.93 0.79 -10.13
CA LEU A 91 6.72 -0.63 -10.43
C LEU A 91 5.24 -0.93 -10.70
N ALA A 92 4.36 -0.45 -9.82
CA ALA A 92 2.92 -0.62 -9.98
C ALA A 92 2.44 0.07 -11.26
N ALA A 93 2.87 1.32 -11.52
CA ALA A 93 2.51 2.03 -12.73
C ALA A 93 2.96 1.26 -13.98
N SER A 94 4.24 0.91 -14.08
CA SER A 94 4.77 0.19 -15.24
C SER A 94 4.12 -1.19 -15.43
N GLY A 95 3.92 -1.97 -14.36
CA GLY A 95 3.31 -3.30 -14.44
C GLY A 95 1.80 -3.27 -14.77
N PHE A 96 1.03 -2.46 -14.05
CA PHE A 96 -0.44 -2.41 -14.24
C PHE A 96 -0.86 -1.65 -15.48
N ILE A 97 -0.14 -0.61 -15.91
CA ILE A 97 -0.46 0.10 -17.16
C ILE A 97 -0.40 -0.89 -18.33
N TYR A 98 0.66 -1.70 -18.41
CA TYR A 98 0.76 -2.72 -19.44
C TYR A 98 -0.29 -3.81 -19.25
N ALA A 99 -0.46 -4.35 -18.04
CA ALA A 99 -1.43 -5.43 -17.81
C ALA A 99 -2.91 -5.04 -18.06
N LEU A 100 -3.27 -3.76 -17.95
CA LEU A 100 -4.65 -3.29 -18.10
C LEU A 100 -4.94 -2.67 -19.47
N PHE A 101 -3.99 -1.92 -20.04
CA PHE A 101 -4.25 -1.11 -21.24
C PHE A 101 -3.53 -1.61 -22.49
N ILE A 102 -2.48 -2.43 -22.35
CA ILE A 102 -1.63 -2.85 -23.48
C ILE A 102 -1.68 -4.37 -23.58
N ALA A 103 -2.14 -4.90 -24.71
CA ALA A 103 -2.23 -6.35 -24.92
C ALA A 103 -0.85 -7.04 -24.95
N GLN A 104 0.21 -6.28 -25.21
CA GLN A 104 1.58 -6.76 -25.30
C GLN A 104 2.24 -6.85 -23.93
N SER A 105 3.09 -7.88 -23.73
CA SER A 105 3.95 -7.98 -22.57
C SER A 105 4.91 -6.78 -22.48
N LEU A 106 5.45 -6.53 -21.30
CA LEU A 106 6.46 -5.49 -21.08
C LEU A 106 7.71 -5.79 -21.96
N TYR A 107 8.13 -4.85 -22.79
CA TYR A 107 9.30 -5.01 -23.68
C TYR A 107 10.17 -3.74 -23.72
N GLY A 108 11.43 -3.88 -24.14
CA GLY A 108 12.34 -2.74 -24.37
C GLY A 108 12.71 -1.98 -23.09
N TYR A 109 12.81 -0.64 -23.20
CA TYR A 109 13.20 0.22 -22.08
C TYR A 109 12.26 0.16 -20.86
N PRO A 110 10.91 0.12 -21.01
CA PRO A 110 10.00 -0.09 -19.90
C PRO A 110 10.29 -1.36 -19.09
N LEU A 111 10.65 -2.45 -19.78
CA LEU A 111 11.04 -3.71 -19.12
C LEU A 111 12.32 -3.54 -18.31
N LEU A 112 13.36 -2.95 -18.91
CA LEU A 112 14.62 -2.69 -18.21
C LEU A 112 14.40 -1.84 -16.95
N LEU A 113 13.62 -0.77 -17.07
CA LEU A 113 13.29 0.12 -15.95
C LEU A 113 12.49 -0.60 -14.86
N HIS A 114 11.52 -1.42 -15.23
CA HIS A 114 10.74 -2.23 -14.28
C HIS A 114 11.62 -3.18 -13.48
N VAL A 115 12.58 -3.85 -14.15
CA VAL A 115 13.52 -4.77 -13.51
C VAL A 115 14.47 -4.04 -12.55
N ILE A 116 15.06 -2.92 -12.99
CA ILE A 116 15.97 -2.12 -12.15
C ILE A 116 15.24 -1.63 -10.90
N LEU A 117 14.03 -1.08 -11.07
CA LEU A 117 13.20 -0.64 -9.95
C LEU A 117 12.81 -1.81 -9.04
N GLY A 118 12.58 -3.00 -9.59
CA GLY A 118 12.35 -4.24 -8.85
C GLY A 118 13.51 -4.59 -7.92
N GLY A 119 14.74 -4.43 -8.39
CA GLY A 119 15.95 -4.57 -7.58
C GLY A 119 16.01 -3.56 -6.43
N VAL A 120 15.76 -2.28 -6.72
CA VAL A 120 15.71 -1.22 -5.70
C VAL A 120 14.62 -1.51 -4.66
N PHE A 121 13.43 -1.91 -5.11
CA PHE A 121 12.31 -2.29 -4.25
C PHE A 121 12.68 -3.45 -3.32
N SER A 122 13.34 -4.50 -3.83
CA SER A 122 13.76 -5.66 -3.04
C SER A 122 14.71 -5.28 -1.89
N VAL A 123 15.72 -4.46 -2.19
CA VAL A 123 16.69 -3.99 -1.18
C VAL A 123 15.99 -3.11 -0.13
N CYS A 124 15.16 -2.16 -0.57
CA CYS A 124 14.42 -1.29 0.34
C CYS A 124 13.43 -2.07 1.21
N LEU A 125 12.74 -3.07 0.64
CA LEU A 125 11.80 -3.92 1.37
C LEU A 125 12.54 -4.68 2.47
N SER A 126 13.71 -5.25 2.17
CA SER A 126 14.52 -5.98 3.14
C SER A 126 14.97 -5.09 4.31
N ILE A 127 15.42 -3.87 4.02
CA ILE A 127 15.80 -2.88 5.05
C ILE A 127 14.59 -2.49 5.89
N VAL A 128 13.46 -2.15 5.25
CA VAL A 128 12.23 -1.76 5.95
C VAL A 128 11.71 -2.89 6.83
N VAL A 129 11.75 -4.14 6.37
CA VAL A 129 11.37 -5.30 7.18
C VAL A 129 12.29 -5.44 8.40
N ALA A 130 13.61 -5.36 8.21
CA ALA A 130 14.56 -5.48 9.32
C ALA A 130 14.36 -4.39 10.39
N LEU A 131 14.06 -3.16 9.98
CA LEU A 131 13.86 -2.03 10.89
C LEU A 131 12.46 -2.01 11.52
N GLN A 132 11.42 -2.36 10.75
CA GLN A 132 10.02 -2.18 11.16
C GLN A 132 9.37 -3.43 11.75
N ALA A 133 9.90 -4.63 11.50
CA ALA A 133 9.31 -5.87 12.02
C ALA A 133 9.06 -5.86 13.54
N PRO A 134 9.92 -5.28 14.40
CA PRO A 134 9.64 -5.18 15.83
C PRO A 134 8.36 -4.40 16.16
N PHE A 135 8.06 -3.31 15.44
CA PHE A 135 6.87 -2.47 15.68
C PHE A 135 5.58 -3.12 15.20
N TYR A 136 5.65 -3.95 14.14
CA TYR A 136 4.52 -4.68 13.58
C TYR A 136 4.42 -6.14 14.10
N SER A 137 5.17 -6.49 15.14
CA SER A 137 5.06 -7.80 15.79
C SER A 137 3.74 -7.95 16.53
N PHE A 138 3.14 -9.14 16.47
CA PHE A 138 1.94 -9.49 17.23
C PHE A 138 2.23 -9.80 18.71
N HIS A 139 3.50 -10.05 19.05
CA HIS A 139 3.89 -10.61 20.34
C HIS A 139 4.08 -9.56 21.47
N LYS A 140 4.19 -8.28 21.14
CA LYS A 140 4.34 -7.20 22.13
C LYS A 140 3.30 -6.12 21.91
N GLU A 141 2.46 -5.90 22.91
CA GLU A 141 2.03 -4.54 23.23
C GLU A 141 3.31 -3.83 23.70
N VAL A 142 3.83 -2.92 22.88
CA VAL A 142 5.04 -2.19 23.27
C VAL A 142 4.62 -1.21 24.36
N GLU A 143 4.65 -1.65 25.62
CA GLU A 143 4.82 -0.75 26.76
C GLU A 143 6.19 -0.10 26.58
N PHE A 144 6.18 1.13 26.05
CA PHE A 144 7.37 1.96 26.08
C PHE A 144 7.60 2.38 27.55
N SER A 145 8.60 1.75 28.18
CA SER A 145 9.17 2.23 29.42
C SER A 145 9.70 3.64 29.22
N LYS A 146 9.38 4.53 30.15
CA LYS A 146 9.73 5.97 30.21
C LYS A 146 11.22 6.25 30.43
N ASP A 147 12.12 5.31 30.17
CA ASP A 147 13.55 5.50 30.44
C ASP A 147 14.34 5.82 29.17
N THR A 148 14.35 7.11 28.87
CA THR A 148 15.55 7.93 28.65
C THR A 148 16.81 7.21 28.14
N PHE A 149 16.88 6.98 26.83
CA PHE A 149 18.11 7.22 26.06
C PHE A 149 17.68 7.60 24.62
N GLU A 150 18.00 8.83 24.22
CA GLU A 150 17.79 9.39 22.86
C GLU A 150 16.33 9.62 22.39
N GLY A 151 15.55 10.44 23.11
CA GLY A 151 14.48 11.28 22.52
C GLY A 151 13.43 10.58 21.64
N ARG A 152 13.21 9.29 21.85
CA ARG A 152 12.31 8.42 21.08
C ARG A 152 10.95 8.33 21.76
N GLU A 153 10.15 9.38 21.64
CA GLU A 153 8.72 9.27 21.92
C GLU A 153 7.91 9.71 20.70
N VAL A 154 7.60 8.74 19.86
CA VAL A 154 6.37 8.76 19.06
C VAL A 154 5.67 7.44 19.33
N VAL A 155 4.88 7.41 20.40
CA VAL A 155 3.97 6.29 20.69
C VAL A 155 2.91 6.28 19.59
N LYS A 156 3.20 5.56 18.50
CA LYS A 156 2.21 5.30 17.46
C LYS A 156 1.48 4.02 17.83
N HIS A 157 0.23 4.16 18.28
CA HIS A 157 -0.64 2.99 18.46
C HIS A 157 -0.90 2.34 17.10
N VAL A 158 -0.16 1.28 16.80
CA VAL A 158 -0.33 0.48 15.58
C VAL A 158 -1.55 -0.44 15.77
N THR A 159 -2.56 -0.30 14.91
CA THR A 159 -3.75 -1.14 14.99
C THR A 159 -3.45 -2.55 14.48
N VAL A 160 -4.18 -3.56 14.97
CA VAL A 160 -4.06 -4.95 14.48
C VAL A 160 -4.21 -5.04 12.96
N LYS A 161 -5.10 -4.22 12.38
CA LYS A 161 -5.29 -4.11 10.93
C LYS A 161 -4.01 -3.67 10.21
N GLN A 162 -3.31 -2.67 10.74
CA GLN A 162 -2.03 -2.20 10.17
C GLN A 162 -0.95 -3.29 10.26
N LYS A 163 -0.90 -4.06 11.36
CA LYS A 163 0.02 -5.22 11.49
C LYS A 163 -0.24 -6.28 10.43
N ILE A 164 -1.50 -6.67 10.25
CA ILE A 164 -1.89 -7.66 9.22
C ILE A 164 -1.52 -7.16 7.82
N LEU A 165 -1.86 -5.90 7.51
CA LEU A 165 -1.58 -5.32 6.19
C LEU A 165 -0.08 -5.15 5.92
N PHE A 166 0.71 -4.82 6.94
CA PHE A 166 2.17 -4.80 6.85
C PHE A 166 2.73 -6.17 6.46
N TRP A 167 2.37 -7.22 7.20
CA TRP A 167 2.85 -8.57 6.90
C TRP A 167 2.34 -9.10 5.56
N LEU A 168 1.10 -8.78 5.19
CA LEU A 168 0.56 -9.14 3.88
C LEU A 168 1.35 -8.45 2.76
N PHE A 169 1.67 -7.16 2.89
CA PHE A 169 2.53 -6.43 1.96
C PHE A 169 3.93 -7.03 1.87
N VAL A 170 4.53 -7.43 3.01
CA VAL A 170 5.86 -8.04 3.04
C VAL A 170 5.87 -9.39 2.35
N ILE A 171 4.95 -10.29 2.69
CA ILE A 171 4.88 -11.64 2.11
C ILE A 171 4.62 -11.55 0.60
N SER A 172 3.65 -10.73 0.18
CA SER A 172 3.36 -10.52 -1.24
C SER A 172 4.51 -9.84 -1.99
N GLY A 173 5.20 -8.88 -1.37
CA GLY A 173 6.41 -8.24 -1.91
C GLY A 173 7.57 -9.21 -2.07
N LEU A 174 7.81 -10.10 -1.11
CA LEU A 174 8.84 -11.14 -1.20
C LEU A 174 8.50 -12.15 -2.32
N LEU A 175 7.25 -12.59 -2.41
CA LEU A 175 6.82 -13.44 -3.53
C LEU A 175 7.00 -12.75 -4.88
N LEU A 176 6.75 -11.43 -4.97
CA LEU A 176 6.96 -10.65 -6.18
C LEU A 176 8.44 -10.66 -6.61
N VAL A 177 9.36 -10.49 -5.66
CA VAL A 177 10.81 -10.54 -5.90
C VAL A 177 11.24 -11.95 -6.33
N LEU A 178 10.80 -12.99 -5.60
CA LEU A 178 11.16 -14.37 -5.90
C LEU A 178 10.68 -14.79 -7.29
N THR A 179 9.42 -14.50 -7.62
CA THR A 179 8.88 -14.82 -8.95
C THR A 179 9.57 -14.05 -10.07
N ALA A 180 9.94 -12.77 -9.86
CA ALA A 180 10.70 -12.00 -10.84
C ALA A 180 12.10 -12.62 -11.08
N LEU A 181 12.81 -12.99 -10.01
CA LEU A 181 14.10 -13.67 -10.11
C LEU A 181 13.97 -15.02 -10.82
N SER A 182 12.94 -15.81 -10.48
CA SER A 182 12.67 -17.09 -11.13
C SER A 182 12.45 -16.94 -12.64
N LEU A 183 11.75 -15.89 -13.09
CA LEU A 183 11.50 -15.64 -14.51
C LEU A 183 12.76 -15.19 -15.28
N MET A 184 13.76 -14.65 -14.59
CA MET A 184 15.03 -14.24 -15.23
C MET A 184 16.03 -15.38 -15.38
N LEU A 185 15.87 -16.45 -14.61
CA LEU A 185 16.79 -17.58 -14.66
C LEU A 185 16.30 -18.62 -15.68
N PRO A 186 17.19 -19.16 -16.55
CA PRO A 186 16.83 -20.14 -17.57
C PRO A 186 16.69 -21.57 -17.01
N VAL A 187 16.17 -21.72 -15.78
CA VAL A 187 16.09 -23.01 -15.08
C VAL A 187 14.72 -23.68 -15.20
N PHE A 188 13.69 -22.89 -15.53
CA PHE A 188 12.31 -23.36 -15.54
C PHE A 188 11.84 -23.72 -16.94
N SER A 189 11.04 -24.78 -17.04
CA SER A 189 10.31 -25.10 -18.27
C SER A 189 9.30 -24.00 -18.60
N LEU A 190 8.87 -23.92 -19.87
CA LEU A 190 7.85 -22.96 -20.30
C LEU A 190 6.57 -23.03 -19.44
N THR A 191 6.10 -24.24 -19.13
CA THR A 191 4.92 -24.44 -18.29
C THR A 191 5.12 -23.88 -16.89
N ALA A 192 6.28 -24.09 -16.29
CA ALA A 192 6.61 -23.52 -14.98
C ALA A 192 6.69 -21.99 -15.03
N GLN A 193 7.29 -21.41 -16.09
CA GLN A 193 7.36 -19.96 -16.28
C GLN A 193 5.96 -19.33 -16.39
N LEU A 194 5.01 -19.99 -17.07
CA LEU A 194 3.62 -19.53 -17.17
C LEU A 194 2.90 -19.52 -15.81
N VAL A 195 3.18 -20.48 -14.93
CA VAL A 195 2.64 -20.48 -13.57
C VAL A 195 3.29 -19.37 -12.75
N VAL A 196 4.61 -19.20 -12.84
CA VAL A 196 5.35 -18.18 -12.08
C VAL A 196 4.93 -16.76 -12.47
N ILE A 197 4.67 -16.49 -13.76
CA ILE A 197 4.18 -15.16 -14.19
C ILE A 197 2.77 -14.87 -13.65
N ASP A 198 1.91 -15.88 -13.54
CA ASP A 198 0.59 -15.69 -12.93
C ASP A 198 0.70 -15.43 -11.43
N ILE A 199 1.57 -16.17 -10.72
CA ILE A 199 1.87 -15.89 -9.31
C ILE A 199 2.43 -14.47 -9.16
N HIS A 200 3.37 -14.05 -10.01
CA HIS A 200 3.94 -12.70 -10.00
C HIS A 200 2.84 -11.62 -10.12
N ARG A 201 1.89 -11.81 -11.06
CA ARG A 201 0.76 -10.90 -11.28
C ARG A 201 -0.17 -10.82 -10.08
N TYR A 202 -0.54 -11.94 -9.48
CA TYR A 202 -1.43 -11.96 -8.31
C TYR A 202 -0.72 -11.45 -7.04
N SER A 203 0.58 -11.73 -6.88
CA SER A 203 1.41 -11.14 -5.83
C SER A 203 1.46 -9.62 -5.98
N ALA A 204 1.68 -9.09 -7.19
CA ALA A 204 1.69 -7.65 -7.45
C ALA A 204 0.36 -6.99 -7.06
N LEU A 205 -0.77 -7.63 -7.40
CA LEU A 205 -2.10 -7.17 -7.01
C LEU A 205 -2.28 -7.17 -5.49
N SER A 206 -1.88 -8.25 -4.82
CA SER A 206 -1.94 -8.36 -3.36
C SER A 206 -1.11 -7.28 -2.66
N THR A 207 0.11 -7.03 -3.13
CA THR A 207 0.99 -5.97 -2.61
C THR A 207 0.36 -4.58 -2.80
N LEU A 208 -0.25 -4.32 -3.97
CA LEU A 208 -0.95 -3.06 -4.25
C LEU A 208 -2.15 -2.84 -3.34
N LEU A 209 -3.03 -3.83 -3.22
CA LEU A 209 -4.22 -3.73 -2.36
C LEU A 209 -3.81 -3.52 -0.90
N SER A 210 -2.77 -4.24 -0.44
CA SER A 210 -2.23 -4.10 0.92
C SER A 210 -1.67 -2.71 1.16
N ALA A 211 -0.91 -2.15 0.20
CA ALA A 211 -0.36 -0.80 0.32
C ALA A 211 -1.45 0.29 0.37
N ILE A 212 -2.49 0.18 -0.48
CA ILE A 212 -3.62 1.12 -0.49
C ILE A 212 -4.38 1.05 0.84
N ALA A 213 -4.69 -0.15 1.32
CA ALA A 213 -5.37 -0.33 2.60
C ALA A 213 -4.51 0.17 3.76
N PHE A 214 -3.21 -0.16 3.76
CA PHE A 214 -2.28 0.24 4.82
C PHE A 214 -2.17 1.75 4.92
N THR A 215 -1.96 2.44 3.80
CA THR A 215 -1.89 3.91 3.76
C THR A 215 -3.20 4.54 4.21
N TYR A 216 -4.36 4.01 3.80
CA TYR A 216 -5.66 4.47 4.28
C TYR A 216 -5.74 4.42 5.81
N PHE A 217 -5.47 3.26 6.43
CA PHE A 217 -5.55 3.12 7.89
C PHE A 217 -4.47 3.92 8.61
N ALA A 218 -3.27 4.05 8.04
CA ALA A 218 -2.18 4.84 8.61
C ALA A 218 -2.50 6.34 8.65
N PHE A 219 -3.19 6.89 7.65
CA PHE A 219 -3.50 8.33 7.62
C PHE A 219 -4.81 8.70 8.29
N ILE A 220 -5.83 7.84 8.19
CA ILE A 220 -7.17 8.15 8.69
C ILE A 220 -7.26 7.84 10.19
N ASP A 221 -6.77 6.71 10.67
CA ASP A 221 -6.88 6.35 12.10
C ASP A 221 -5.91 7.11 13.02
N ASP A 222 -4.92 7.82 12.46
CA ASP A 222 -4.02 8.74 13.20
C ASP A 222 -4.72 10.03 13.67
N VAL A 223 -5.95 10.31 13.21
CA VAL A 223 -6.74 11.46 13.68
C VAL A 223 -7.66 10.99 14.82
N LYS A 224 -7.12 11.01 16.05
CA LYS A 224 -7.92 11.06 17.29
C LYS A 224 -7.97 12.50 17.78
#